data_AF-A0A8T4W1Y1-F1
#
_entry.id   AF-A0A8T4W1Y1-F1
#
_cell.length_a   1.000
_cell.length_b   1.000
_cell.length_c   1.000
_cell.angle_alpha   90.00
_cell.angle_beta   90.00
_cell.angle_gamma   90.00
#
_symmetry.space_group_name_H-M   'P 1'
#
loop_
_entity.id
_entity.type
_entity.pdbx_description
1 polymer ?
#
loop_
_entity_poly.entity_id
_entity_poly.type
_entity_poly.pdbx_seq_one_letter_code
_entity_poly.pdbx_strand_id
1 'polypeptide(L)'
;MEEEIGACGLLCHDCSIYMAHTDKNQAKKVRDWFLKEGFLTENKSIDEFMADGPYCLGCHGDKETHWSPDCWILRCCVDGKGLNNCSECSEFPCKGLEEWSTKDESYDKALKRMKGIKANL
;
A
#
# COMPACT_ATOMS: atom_id res chain seq x y z
N MET A 1 6.24 -18.23 -0.11
CA MET A 1 5.41 -17.02 0.11
C MET A 1 5.86 -16.07 -0.97
N GLU A 2 5.05 -15.90 -2.01
CA GLU A 2 5.30 -14.84 -2.98
C GLU A 2 5.28 -13.52 -2.21
N GLU A 3 6.34 -12.72 -2.37
CA GLU A 3 6.43 -11.41 -1.74
C GLU A 3 5.25 -10.57 -2.24
N GLU A 4 4.26 -10.33 -1.38
CA GLU A 4 3.12 -9.48 -1.71
C GLU A 4 3.62 -8.05 -1.93
N ILE A 5 3.81 -7.75 -3.20
CA ILE A 5 4.26 -6.46 -3.68
C ILE A 5 3.07 -5.70 -4.22
N GLY A 6 2.87 -4.49 -3.72
CA GLY A 6 1.83 -3.61 -4.24
C GLY A 6 2.14 -3.21 -5.67
N ALA A 7 1.13 -2.70 -6.39
CA ALA A 7 1.27 -2.27 -7.77
C ALA A 7 2.40 -1.23 -8.00
N CYS A 8 2.75 -0.48 -6.96
CA CYS A 8 3.82 0.53 -6.94
C CYS A 8 5.21 0.00 -6.55
N GLY A 9 5.32 -1.25 -6.07
CA GLY A 9 6.55 -1.82 -5.55
C GLY A 9 6.79 -1.72 -4.05
N LEU A 10 5.84 -1.15 -3.30
CA LEU A 10 5.85 -1.22 -1.83
C LEU A 10 5.59 -2.66 -1.39
N LEU A 11 6.25 -3.07 -0.30
CA LEU A 11 6.11 -4.41 0.26
C LEU A 11 4.99 -4.42 1.30
N CYS A 12 3.97 -5.25 1.08
CA CYS A 12 2.82 -5.35 1.98
C CYS A 12 3.25 -5.81 3.38
N HIS A 13 4.21 -6.74 3.48
CA HIS A 13 4.69 -7.26 4.77
C HIS A 13 5.39 -6.21 5.66
N ASP A 14 5.87 -5.10 5.08
CA ASP A 14 6.49 -3.99 5.83
C ASP A 14 5.47 -2.91 6.22
N CYS A 15 4.24 -2.99 5.71
CA CYS A 15 3.20 -1.99 5.95
C CYS A 15 2.36 -2.34 7.18
N SER A 16 2.44 -1.53 8.24
CA SER A 16 1.62 -1.73 9.46
C SER A 16 0.12 -1.72 9.19
N ILE A 17 -0.33 -0.94 8.21
CA ILE A 17 -1.76 -0.85 7.82
C ILE A 17 -2.22 -2.14 7.15
N TYR A 18 -1.37 -2.75 6.32
CA TYR A 18 -1.64 -4.07 5.78
C TYR A 18 -1.61 -5.12 6.89
N MET A 19 -0.53 -5.19 7.65
CA MET A 19 -0.35 -6.23 8.68
C MET A 19 -1.36 -6.16 9.83
N ALA A 20 -2.08 -5.04 10.01
CA ALA A 20 -3.05 -4.88 11.09
C ALA A 20 -4.16 -5.94 11.10
N HIS A 21 -4.59 -6.47 9.94
CA HIS A 21 -5.64 -7.49 9.89
C HIS A 21 -5.19 -8.88 10.38
N THR A 22 -3.88 -9.11 10.54
CA THR A 22 -3.31 -10.40 10.99
C THR A 22 -2.46 -10.27 12.26
N ASP A 23 -1.94 -9.08 12.58
CA ASP A 23 -1.07 -8.82 13.73
C ASP A 23 -1.64 -7.72 14.64
N LYS A 24 -2.05 -8.12 15.85
CA LYS A 24 -2.57 -7.20 16.88
C LYS A 24 -1.58 -6.11 17.30
N ASN A 25 -0.27 -6.37 17.23
CA ASN A 25 0.74 -5.36 17.53
C ASN A 25 0.82 -4.29 16.43
N GLN A 26 0.62 -4.69 15.17
CA GLN A 26 0.52 -3.75 14.05
C GLN A 26 -0.80 -2.97 14.15
N ALA A 27 -1.92 -3.63 14.46
CA ALA A 27 -3.20 -2.95 14.72
C ALA A 27 -3.08 -1.87 15.82
N LYS A 28 -2.35 -2.15 16.91
CA LYS A 28 -2.04 -1.15 17.95
C LYS A 28 -1.27 0.05 17.39
N LYS A 29 -0.21 -0.18 16.62
CA LYS A 29 0.58 0.90 15.99
C LYS A 29 -0.28 1.77 15.08
N VAL A 30 -1.15 1.15 14.28
CA VAL A 30 -2.05 1.87 13.37
C VAL A 30 -3.06 2.71 14.16
N ARG A 31 -3.71 2.14 15.19
CA ARG A 31 -4.61 2.90 16.06
C ARG A 31 -3.92 4.08 16.72
N ASP A 32 -2.74 3.87 17.30
CA ASP A 32 -2.00 4.92 18.00
C ASP A 32 -1.57 6.03 17.04
N TRP A 33 -1.22 5.67 15.80
CA TRP A 33 -0.99 6.63 14.73
C TRP A 33 -2.26 7.42 14.37
N PHE A 34 -3.42 6.78 14.24
CA PHE A 34 -4.70 7.49 13.98
C PHE A 34 -5.06 8.48 15.08
N LEU A 35 -4.84 8.12 16.35
CA LEU A 35 -5.04 9.03 17.49
C LEU A 35 -4.10 10.22 17.40
N LYS A 36 -2.82 9.98 17.07
CA LYS A 36 -1.79 11.02 16.94
C LYS A 36 -2.10 12.00 15.80
N GLU A 37 -2.53 11.50 14.65
CA GLU A 37 -2.87 12.32 13.49
C GLU A 37 -4.27 12.95 13.57
N GLY A 38 -5.07 12.60 14.60
CA GLY A 38 -6.41 13.13 14.80
C GLY A 38 -7.49 12.50 13.91
N PHE A 39 -7.18 11.39 13.23
CA PHE A 39 -8.17 10.60 12.46
C PHE A 39 -9.11 9.80 13.36
N LEU A 40 -8.69 9.54 14.59
CA LEU A 40 -9.50 8.89 15.61
C LEU A 40 -9.62 9.83 16.82
N THR A 41 -10.84 10.20 17.20
CA THR A 41 -11.11 11.13 18.32
C THR A 41 -11.37 10.41 19.64
N GLU A 42 -11.76 9.15 19.59
CA GLU A 42 -12.07 8.32 20.75
C GLU A 42 -11.04 7.20 20.89
N ASN A 43 -10.59 6.91 22.11
CA ASN A 43 -9.65 5.83 22.34
C ASN A 43 -10.36 4.46 22.31
N LYS A 44 -10.72 4.01 21.10
CA LYS A 44 -11.33 2.71 20.85
C LYS A 44 -10.41 1.58 21.31
N SER A 45 -11.00 0.49 21.81
CA SER A 45 -10.28 -0.77 21.96
C SER A 45 -9.79 -1.25 20.59
N ILE A 46 -8.83 -2.17 20.58
CA ILE A 46 -8.31 -2.70 19.31
C ILE A 46 -9.39 -3.41 18.51
N ASP A 47 -10.28 -4.14 19.17
CA ASP A 47 -11.34 -4.88 18.47
C ASP A 47 -12.38 -3.91 17.86
N GLU A 48 -12.77 -2.84 18.58
CA GLU A 48 -13.64 -1.79 18.04
C GLU A 48 -12.99 -1.01 16.89
N PHE A 49 -11.71 -0.64 17.04
CA PHE A 49 -10.96 0.04 16.00
C PHE A 49 -10.88 -0.82 14.73
N MET A 50 -10.56 -2.11 14.86
CA MET A 50 -10.45 -3.02 13.72
C MET A 50 -11.80 -3.32 13.07
N ALA A 51 -12.91 -3.28 13.81
CA ALA A 51 -14.25 -3.44 13.24
C ALA A 51 -14.62 -2.32 12.24
N ASP A 52 -14.01 -1.14 12.36
CA ASP A 52 -14.21 -0.03 11.42
C ASP A 52 -13.44 -0.20 10.09
N GLY A 53 -12.61 -1.24 9.95
CA GLY A 53 -11.81 -1.49 8.74
C GLY A 53 -10.62 -0.53 8.48
N PRO A 54 -9.80 -0.13 9.47
CA PRO A 54 -8.69 0.81 9.30
C PRO A 54 -7.42 0.16 8.70
N TYR A 55 -7.59 -0.91 7.91
CA TYR A 55 -6.52 -1.74 7.39
C TYR A 55 -6.63 -1.90 5.87
N CYS A 56 -5.57 -2.43 5.27
CA CYS A 56 -5.50 -2.71 3.84
C CYS A 56 -5.44 -4.22 3.60
N LEU A 57 -6.12 -4.74 2.57
CA LEU A 57 -5.97 -6.13 2.10
C LEU A 57 -5.13 -6.26 0.81
N GLY A 58 -4.28 -5.28 0.53
CA GLY A 58 -3.35 -5.29 -0.60
C GLY A 58 -3.99 -4.92 -1.93
N CYS A 59 -3.22 -4.35 -2.85
CA CYS A 59 -3.73 -3.65 -4.06
C CYS A 59 -4.64 -4.49 -4.99
N HIS A 60 -4.57 -5.81 -4.92
CA HIS A 60 -5.31 -6.77 -5.73
C HIS A 60 -6.58 -7.32 -5.06
N GLY A 61 -6.80 -6.99 -3.79
CA GLY A 61 -8.01 -7.34 -3.04
C GLY A 61 -9.19 -6.38 -3.27
N ASP A 62 -10.23 -6.54 -2.46
CA ASP A 62 -11.42 -5.70 -2.46
C ASP A 62 -11.09 -4.22 -2.16
N LYS A 63 -11.62 -3.31 -2.99
CA LYS A 63 -11.39 -1.86 -2.87
C LYS A 63 -12.04 -1.25 -1.64
N GLU A 64 -13.12 -1.84 -1.13
CA GLU A 64 -13.76 -1.37 0.11
C GLU A 64 -12.83 -1.53 1.33
N THR A 65 -11.81 -2.38 1.19
CA THR A 65 -10.81 -2.66 2.22
C THR A 65 -9.44 -2.05 1.90
N HIS A 66 -9.38 -1.06 1.00
CA HIS A 66 -8.14 -0.33 0.72
C HIS A 66 -8.04 0.91 1.58
N TRP A 67 -6.90 1.03 2.25
CA TRP A 67 -6.55 2.24 2.99
C TRP A 67 -6.48 3.50 2.12
N SER A 68 -6.05 3.34 0.87
CA SER A 68 -5.95 4.44 -0.10
C SER A 68 -6.71 4.05 -1.37
N PRO A 69 -8.05 4.01 -1.31
CA PRO A 69 -8.87 3.56 -2.44
C PRO A 69 -8.79 4.54 -3.62
N ASP A 70 -8.36 5.78 -3.36
CA ASP A 70 -8.08 6.81 -4.35
C ASP A 70 -6.61 6.82 -4.82
N CYS A 71 -5.80 5.80 -4.50
CA CYS A 71 -4.42 5.71 -4.99
C CYS A 71 -4.36 5.70 -6.52
N TRP A 72 -3.75 6.74 -7.11
CA TRP A 72 -3.68 6.89 -8.57
C TRP A 72 -2.87 5.78 -9.25
N ILE A 73 -1.86 5.22 -8.56
CA ILE A 73 -1.02 4.14 -9.10
C ILE A 73 -1.85 2.88 -9.25
N LEU A 74 -2.63 2.53 -8.23
CA LEU A 74 -3.53 1.38 -8.25
C LEU A 74 -4.63 1.55 -9.30
N ARG A 75 -5.25 2.74 -9.36
CA ARG A 75 -6.26 3.06 -10.39
C ARG A 75 -5.71 2.96 -11.81
N CYS A 76 -4.46 3.38 -12.05
CA CYS A 76 -3.85 3.28 -13.37
C CYS A 76 -3.40 1.85 -13.71
N CYS A 77 -2.62 1.23 -12.83
CA CYS A 77 -1.94 -0.03 -13.08
C CYS A 77 -2.89 -1.23 -13.01
N VAL A 78 -3.65 -1.34 -11.92
CA VAL A 78 -4.51 -2.49 -11.66
C VAL A 78 -5.85 -2.27 -12.34
N ASP A 79 -6.54 -1.17 -12.01
CA ASP A 79 -7.93 -0.99 -12.47
C ASP A 79 -7.99 -0.61 -13.95
N GLY A 80 -7.11 0.30 -14.39
CA GLY A 80 -7.11 0.81 -15.76
C GLY A 80 -6.40 -0.08 -16.77
N LYS A 81 -5.37 -0.83 -16.36
CA LYS A 81 -4.53 -1.63 -17.26
C LYS A 81 -4.56 -3.14 -16.98
N GLY A 82 -5.18 -3.58 -15.87
CA GLY A 82 -5.28 -5.01 -15.53
C GLY A 82 -3.93 -5.66 -15.22
N LEU A 83 -2.92 -4.88 -14.81
CA LEU A 83 -1.57 -5.36 -14.54
C LEU A 83 -1.39 -5.71 -13.07
N ASN A 84 -0.49 -6.66 -12.78
CA ASN A 84 -0.15 -7.00 -11.41
C ASN A 84 0.67 -5.89 -10.76
N ASN A 85 1.64 -5.33 -11.49
CA ASN A 85 2.40 -4.20 -10.99
C ASN A 85 2.94 -3.35 -12.12
N CYS A 86 3.43 -2.16 -11.77
CA CYS A 86 3.84 -1.17 -12.74
C CYS A 86 5.00 -1.65 -13.64
N SER A 87 5.80 -2.64 -13.23
CA SER A 87 6.87 -3.17 -14.08
C SER A 87 6.34 -3.90 -15.33
N GLU A 88 5.10 -4.38 -15.32
CA GLU A 88 4.47 -5.00 -16.50
C GLU A 88 4.04 -3.96 -17.54
N CYS A 89 3.95 -2.68 -17.16
CA CYS A 89 3.50 -1.61 -18.04
C CYS A 89 4.57 -1.28 -19.11
N SER A 90 4.14 -1.11 -20.37
CA SER A 90 5.02 -0.73 -21.49
C SER A 90 5.63 0.67 -21.34
N GLU A 91 4.93 1.57 -20.65
CA GLU A 91 5.37 2.94 -20.37
C GLU A 91 6.21 3.07 -19.09
N PHE A 92 6.57 1.95 -18.46
CA PHE A 92 7.31 1.96 -17.20
C PHE A 92 8.82 2.17 -17.40
N PRO A 93 9.48 3.02 -16.57
CA PRO A 93 8.90 3.88 -15.55
C PRO A 93 8.23 5.12 -16.17
N CYS A 94 7.01 5.43 -15.74
CA CYS A 94 6.34 6.65 -16.19
C CYS A 94 6.74 7.85 -15.31
N LYS A 95 6.66 9.06 -15.87
CA LYS A 95 7.00 10.31 -15.16
C LYS A 95 6.31 10.45 -13.80
N GLY A 96 5.05 10.03 -13.69
CA GLY A 96 4.31 10.10 -12.42
C GLY A 96 4.92 9.23 -11.31
N LEU A 97 5.46 8.05 -11.65
CA LEU A 97 6.15 7.19 -10.69
C LEU A 97 7.53 7.76 -10.31
N GLU A 98 8.23 8.36 -11.27
CA GLU A 98 9.50 9.03 -10.99
C GLU A 98 9.29 10.21 -10.03
N GLU A 99 8.31 11.07 -10.27
CA GLU A 99 7.97 12.17 -9.36
C GLU A 99 7.50 11.67 -7.99
N TRP A 100 6.64 10.65 -7.95
CA TRP A 100 6.18 10.03 -6.72
C TRP A 100 7.33 9.49 -5.87
N SER A 101 8.34 8.87 -6.51
CA SER A 101 9.49 8.28 -5.84
C SER A 101 10.35 9.30 -5.09
N THR A 102 10.30 10.57 -5.47
CA THR A 102 11.07 11.64 -4.79
C THR A 102 10.47 12.10 -3.47
N LYS A 103 9.23 11.70 -3.16
CA LYS A 103 8.49 12.21 -2.00
C LYS A 103 8.85 11.53 -0.68
N ASP A 104 9.40 10.31 -0.74
CA ASP A 104 9.78 9.53 0.44
C ASP A 104 10.81 8.45 0.08
N GLU A 105 11.72 8.12 1.01
CA GLU A 105 12.75 7.10 0.78
C GLU A 105 12.15 5.71 0.50
N SER A 106 11.00 5.38 1.11
CA SER A 106 10.30 4.13 0.82
C SER A 106 9.76 4.08 -0.61
N TYR A 107 9.34 5.21 -1.18
CA TYR A 107 8.84 5.31 -2.55
C TYR A 107 9.99 5.21 -3.57
N ASP A 108 11.16 5.80 -3.27
CA ASP A 108 12.38 5.58 -4.04
C ASP A 108 12.78 4.10 -4.07
N LYS A 109 12.79 3.43 -2.90
CA LYS A 109 13.06 2.00 -2.81
C LYS A 109 12.04 1.16 -3.59
N ALA A 110 10.75 1.51 -3.52
CA ALA A 110 9.69 0.86 -4.27
C ALA A 110 9.91 0.96 -5.79
N LEU A 111 10.23 2.16 -6.30
CA LEU A 111 10.51 2.35 -7.72
C LEU A 111 11.76 1.59 -8.18
N LYS A 112 12.84 1.62 -7.37
CA LYS A 112 14.06 0.85 -7.65
C LYS A 112 13.80 -0.65 -7.74
N ARG A 113 12.97 -1.19 -6.83
CA ARG A 113 12.53 -2.58 -6.87
C ARG A 113 11.78 -2.90 -8.17
N MET A 114 10.83 -2.06 -8.58
CA MET A 114 10.11 -2.23 -9.85
C MET A 114 11.03 -2.17 -11.08
N LYS A 115 12.03 -1.29 -11.09
CA LYS A 115 13.07 -1.26 -12.14
C LYS A 115 13.87 -2.56 -12.18
N GLY A 116 14.19 -3.14 -11.02
CA GLY A 116 14.82 -4.45 -10.91
C GLY A 116 13.95 -5.58 -11.47
N ILE A 117 12.64 -5.61 -11.16
CA ILE A 117 11.72 -6.61 -11.71
C ILE A 117 11.64 -6.47 -13.23
N LYS A 118 11.46 -5.24 -13.75
CA LYS A 118 11.37 -4.98 -15.20
C LYS A 118 12.56 -5.53 -15.98
N ALA A 119 13.77 -5.39 -15.44
CA ALA A 119 14.99 -5.86 -16.09
C ALA A 119 15.10 -7.39 -16.19
N ASN A 120 14.28 -8.13 -15.45
CA ASN A 120 14.26 -9.59 -15.40
C ASN A 120 13.01 -10.22 -16.04
N LEU A 121 12.14 -9.42 -16.67
CA LEU A 121 10.99 -9.86 -17.46
C LEU A 121 11.37 -10.05 -18.93
#